data_AF-A0A545AM06-F1
#
_entry.id   AF-A0A545AM06-F1
#
_cell.length_a   1.000
_cell.length_b   1.000
_cell.length_c   1.000
_cell.angle_alpha   90.00
_cell.angle_beta   90.00
_cell.angle_gamma   90.00
#
_symmetry.space_group_name_H-M   'P 1'
#
loop_
_entity.id
_entity.type
_entity.pdbx_description
1 polymer ?
#
loop_
_entity_poly.entity_id
_entity_poly.type
_entity_poly.pdbx_seq_one_letter_code
_entity_poly.pdbx_strand_id
1 'polypeptide(L)'
;MTTTHAPAPFPRVALGLLLTLLAGAGLAWVALAAADGAVAITDIDYRTEFVDDRWWSAGLLLVVPVFLLSRTWGGLGVAVTAYLGAIQFVVAAVTVHRYQVSGWSDGLESFAYLEAFLFTAAFAAAAFLGWRRKKAR
;
A
#
# COMPACT_ATOMS: atom_id res chain seq x y z
N MET A 1 -1.03 49.88 -0.09
CA MET A 1 -0.96 48.61 0.66
C MET A 1 -1.41 47.50 -0.28
N THR A 2 -0.47 46.88 -0.98
CA THR A 2 -0.71 45.75 -1.88
C THR A 2 -0.57 44.46 -1.09
N THR A 3 -1.70 43.82 -0.78
CA THR A 3 -1.72 42.48 -0.20
C THR A 3 -1.29 41.48 -1.28
N THR A 4 -0.02 41.09 -1.27
CA THR A 4 0.45 39.95 -2.05
C THR A 4 -0.23 38.68 -1.53
N HIS A 5 -1.29 38.24 -2.22
CA HIS A 5 -1.84 36.90 -2.08
C HIS A 5 -0.76 35.90 -2.50
N ALA A 6 -0.07 35.32 -1.53
CA ALA A 6 0.80 34.18 -1.80
C ALA A 6 -0.06 33.08 -2.48
N PRO A 7 0.36 32.54 -3.64
CA PRO A 7 -0.41 31.52 -4.34
C PRO A 7 -0.57 30.30 -3.42
N ALA A 8 -1.82 29.81 -3.31
CA ALA A 8 -2.16 28.70 -2.45
C ALA A 8 -1.31 27.45 -2.79
N PRO A 9 -0.72 26.75 -1.80
CA PRO A 9 0.19 25.61 -2.01
C PRO A 9 -0.48 24.34 -2.59
N PHE A 10 -1.73 24.45 -3.04
CA PHE A 10 -2.59 23.36 -3.53
C PHE A 10 -1.99 22.48 -4.64
N PRO A 11 -1.32 23.00 -5.70
CA PRO A 11 -0.93 22.15 -6.82
C PRO A 11 0.14 21.12 -6.43
N ARG A 12 1.02 21.46 -5.48
CA ARG A 12 2.10 20.54 -5.04
C ARG A 12 1.59 19.42 -4.16
N VAL A 13 0.64 19.72 -3.26
CA VAL A 13 0.02 18.71 -2.39
C VAL A 13 -0.87 17.77 -3.19
N ALA A 14 -1.66 18.31 -4.12
CA ALA A 14 -2.48 17.52 -5.02
C ALA A 14 -1.65 16.59 -5.91
N LEU A 15 -0.53 17.08 -6.46
CA LEU A 15 0.40 16.25 -7.23
C LEU A 15 1.03 15.16 -6.36
N GLY A 16 1.52 15.49 -5.17
CA GLY A 16 2.10 14.51 -4.24
C GLY A 16 1.10 13.43 -3.84
N LEU A 17 -0.15 13.81 -3.59
CA LEU A 17 -1.25 12.88 -3.34
C LEU A 17 -1.46 11.95 -4.55
N LEU A 18 -1.67 12.53 -5.73
CA LEU A 18 -1.92 11.76 -6.95
C LEU A 18 -0.80 10.76 -7.23
N LEU A 19 0.46 11.19 -7.14
CA LEU A 19 1.63 10.32 -7.35
C LEU A 19 1.67 9.18 -6.34
N THR A 20 1.32 9.44 -5.08
CA THR A 20 1.29 8.41 -4.03
C THR A 20 0.21 7.37 -4.30
N LEU A 21 -0.99 7.81 -4.71
CA LEU A 21 -2.09 6.90 -5.05
C LEU A 21 -1.75 6.05 -6.28
N LEU A 22 -1.26 6.68 -7.34
CA LEU A 22 -0.85 5.97 -8.56
C LEU A 22 0.31 5.01 -8.32
N ALA A 23 1.28 5.39 -7.49
CA ALA A 23 2.37 4.50 -7.11
C ALA A 23 1.85 3.28 -6.32
N GLY A 24 0.92 3.48 -5.38
CA GLY A 24 0.28 2.39 -4.65
C GLY A 24 -0.46 1.41 -5.56
N ALA A 25 -1.31 1.92 -6.45
CA ALA A 25 -2.04 1.09 -7.41
C ALA A 25 -1.12 0.39 -8.42
N GLY A 26 -0.14 1.12 -8.96
CA GLY A 26 0.83 0.58 -9.91
C GLY A 26 1.70 -0.52 -9.30
N LEU A 27 2.17 -0.34 -8.07
CA LEU A 27 2.93 -1.36 -7.36
C LEU A 27 2.09 -2.61 -7.10
N ALA A 28 0.84 -2.45 -6.65
CA ALA A 28 -0.06 -3.58 -6.45
C ALA A 28 -0.34 -4.34 -7.75
N TRP A 29 -0.55 -3.61 -8.85
CA TRP A 29 -0.74 -4.20 -10.17
C TRP A 29 0.49 -5.00 -10.62
N VAL A 30 1.69 -4.40 -10.54
CA VAL A 30 2.94 -5.05 -10.96
C VAL A 30 3.25 -6.26 -10.09
N ALA A 31 3.09 -6.14 -8.78
CA ALA A 31 3.22 -7.24 -7.82
C ALA A 31 2.33 -8.44 -8.17
N LEU A 32 1.06 -8.18 -8.51
CA LEU A 32 0.11 -9.23 -8.93
C LEU A 32 0.39 -9.79 -10.33
N ALA A 33 0.93 -8.98 -11.23
CA ALA A 33 1.27 -9.39 -12.60
C ALA A 33 2.56 -10.22 -12.67
N ALA A 34 3.49 -9.98 -11.75
CA ALA A 34 4.76 -10.69 -11.67
C ALA A 34 4.68 -12.01 -10.88
N ALA A 35 3.62 -12.23 -10.11
CA ALA A 35 3.47 -13.43 -9.30
C ALA A 35 3.06 -14.64 -10.16
N ASP A 36 3.89 -15.70 -10.12
CA ASP A 36 3.62 -17.00 -10.77
C ASP A 36 2.42 -17.75 -10.16
N GLY A 37 1.97 -17.36 -8.95
CA GLY A 37 0.83 -17.96 -8.27
C GLY A 37 1.14 -19.37 -7.73
N ALA A 38 0.12 -20.24 -7.68
CA ALA A 38 0.30 -21.63 -7.27
C ALA A 38 0.45 -22.52 -8.51
N VAL A 39 1.63 -23.12 -8.66
CA VAL A 39 1.99 -24.06 -9.74
C VAL A 39 2.11 -25.46 -9.14
N ALA A 40 1.33 -26.41 -9.62
CA ALA A 40 1.43 -27.80 -9.20
C ALA A 40 2.78 -28.40 -9.63
N ILE A 41 3.51 -29.02 -8.70
CA ILE A 41 4.72 -29.80 -8.97
C ILE A 41 4.36 -31.29 -9.06
N THR A 42 3.49 -31.76 -8.16
CA THR A 42 2.92 -33.12 -8.13
C THR A 42 1.42 -33.04 -7.80
N ASP A 43 0.75 -34.19 -7.66
CA ASP A 43 -0.66 -34.27 -7.27
C ASP A 43 -0.92 -33.75 -5.83
N ILE A 44 0.14 -33.60 -5.02
CA ILE A 44 0.07 -33.13 -3.62
C ILE A 44 1.03 -31.99 -3.30
N ASP A 45 2.00 -31.69 -4.17
CA ASP A 45 3.00 -30.63 -3.96
C ASP A 45 2.73 -29.43 -4.89
N TYR A 46 2.75 -28.23 -4.32
CA TYR A 46 2.60 -26.98 -5.05
C TYR A 46 3.79 -26.06 -4.79
N ARG A 47 4.32 -25.42 -5.84
CA ARG A 47 5.16 -24.24 -5.72
C ARG A 47 4.26 -23.02 -5.66
N THR A 48 4.32 -22.29 -4.56
CA THR A 48 3.51 -21.09 -4.35
C THR A 48 4.39 -19.85 -4.39
N GLU A 49 4.15 -18.97 -5.35
CA GLU A 49 4.75 -17.65 -5.44
C GLU A 49 3.67 -16.61 -5.13
N PHE A 50 3.77 -16.02 -3.94
CA PHE A 50 2.68 -15.25 -3.32
C PHE A 50 2.52 -13.86 -3.91
N VAL A 51 3.62 -13.13 -3.88
CA VAL A 51 3.89 -11.83 -4.50
C VAL A 51 5.41 -11.77 -4.63
N ASP A 52 5.93 -11.27 -5.76
CA ASP A 52 7.38 -11.07 -5.91
C ASP A 52 7.85 -10.08 -4.82
N ASP A 53 8.71 -10.58 -3.94
CA ASP A 53 9.20 -9.95 -2.70
C ASP A 53 9.92 -8.62 -2.97
N ARG A 54 10.44 -8.45 -4.19
CA ARG A 54 11.11 -7.22 -4.64
C ARG A 54 10.15 -6.03 -4.64
N TRP A 55 8.87 -6.26 -4.88
CA TRP A 55 7.86 -5.19 -4.91
C TRP A 55 7.40 -4.77 -3.52
N TRP A 56 7.62 -5.59 -2.50
CA TRP A 56 7.31 -5.25 -1.10
C TRP A 56 8.22 -4.13 -0.60
N SER A 57 9.51 -4.23 -0.93
CA SER A 57 10.49 -3.19 -0.60
C SER A 57 10.12 -1.84 -1.23
N ALA A 58 9.57 -1.87 -2.45
CA ALA A 58 9.07 -0.67 -3.12
C ALA A 58 7.80 -0.11 -2.44
N GLY A 59 6.91 -0.97 -1.93
CA GLY A 59 5.75 -0.55 -1.13
C GLY A 59 6.12 0.22 0.14
N LEU A 60 7.22 -0.17 0.80
CA LEU A 60 7.71 0.54 2.00
C LEU A 60 8.16 1.97 1.70
N LEU A 61 8.54 2.28 0.46
CA LEU A 61 8.89 3.65 0.06
C LEU A 61 7.68 4.59 0.18
N LEU A 62 6.44 4.08 0.13
CA LEU A 62 5.21 4.86 0.30
C LEU A 62 4.99 5.36 1.73
N VAL A 63 5.73 4.84 2.72
CA VAL A 63 5.70 5.33 4.11
C VAL A 63 6.13 6.80 4.19
N VAL A 64 7.13 7.19 3.39
CA VAL A 64 7.65 8.57 3.35
C VAL A 64 6.60 9.58 2.85
N PRO A 65 5.96 9.40 1.67
CA PRO A 65 4.91 10.32 1.24
C PRO A 65 3.70 10.31 2.18
N VAL A 66 3.32 9.18 2.78
CA VAL A 66 2.26 9.16 3.82
C VAL A 66 2.61 10.07 5.00
N PHE A 67 3.84 9.98 5.52
CA PHE A 67 4.33 10.86 6.58
C PHE A 67 4.29 12.34 6.16
N LEU A 68 4.81 12.66 4.97
CA LEU A 68 4.89 14.04 4.47
C LEU A 68 3.49 14.63 4.21
N LEU A 69 2.60 13.88 3.60
CA LEU A 69 1.22 14.30 3.34
C LEU A 69 0.47 14.53 4.66
N SER A 70 0.59 13.62 5.63
CA SER A 70 -0.01 13.79 6.95
C SER A 70 0.53 15.02 7.70
N ARG A 71 1.85 15.24 7.62
CA ARG A 71 2.50 16.40 8.23
C ARG A 71 2.04 17.72 7.62
N THR A 72 1.74 17.73 6.32
CA THR A 72 1.29 18.95 5.63
C THR A 72 -0.23 19.14 5.84
N TRP A 73 -1.00 18.05 5.69
CA TRP A 73 -2.45 17.99 5.72
C TRP A 73 -2.92 16.72 6.43
N GLY A 74 -3.16 16.80 7.74
CA GLY A 74 -3.49 15.64 8.59
C GLY A 74 -4.67 14.79 8.09
N GLY A 75 -5.72 15.41 7.54
CA GLY A 75 -6.86 14.66 6.97
C GLY A 75 -6.50 13.81 5.76
N LEU A 76 -5.57 14.27 4.91
CA LEU A 76 -5.10 13.51 3.75
C LEU A 76 -4.25 12.31 4.17
N GLY A 77 -3.48 12.42 5.25
CA GLY A 77 -2.69 11.30 5.77
C GLY A 77 -3.55 10.08 6.11
N VAL A 78 -4.71 10.30 6.72
CA VAL A 78 -5.67 9.23 7.04
C VAL A 78 -6.26 8.62 5.77
N ALA A 79 -6.71 9.46 4.83
CA ALA A 79 -7.29 8.98 3.57
C ALA A 79 -6.30 8.14 2.75
N VAL A 80 -5.04 8.59 2.63
CA VAL A 80 -3.99 7.85 1.92
C VAL A 80 -3.66 6.54 2.63
N THR A 81 -3.61 6.55 3.97
CA THR A 81 -3.40 5.32 4.74
C THR A 81 -4.51 4.31 4.50
N ALA A 82 -5.77 4.75 4.53
CA ALA A 82 -6.92 3.89 4.28
C ALA A 82 -6.89 3.32 2.86
N TYR A 83 -6.58 4.15 1.86
CA TYR A 83 -6.44 3.72 0.47
C TYR A 83 -5.33 2.68 0.29
N LEU A 84 -4.12 2.98 0.77
CA LEU A 84 -2.98 2.09 0.63
C LEU A 84 -3.20 0.78 1.39
N GLY A 85 -3.79 0.84 2.59
CA GLY A 85 -4.17 -0.35 3.33
C GLY A 85 -5.19 -1.19 2.57
N ALA A 86 -6.27 -0.58 2.06
CA ALA A 86 -7.29 -1.28 1.28
C ALA A 86 -6.70 -1.99 0.05
N ILE A 87 -5.74 -1.35 -0.64
CA ILE A 87 -5.03 -1.99 -1.76
C ILE A 87 -4.31 -3.26 -1.32
N GLN A 88 -3.63 -3.25 -0.17
CA GLN A 88 -2.93 -4.46 0.31
C GLN A 88 -3.91 -5.60 0.60
N PHE A 89 -5.09 -5.29 1.16
CA PHE A 89 -6.14 -6.30 1.35
C PHE A 89 -6.70 -6.83 0.03
N VAL A 90 -6.81 -5.98 -0.99
CA VAL A 90 -7.23 -6.42 -2.34
C VAL A 90 -6.18 -7.35 -2.95
N VAL A 91 -4.89 -7.02 -2.85
CA VAL A 91 -3.80 -7.90 -3.32
C VAL A 91 -3.88 -9.26 -2.62
N ALA A 92 -3.97 -9.27 -1.30
CA ALA A 92 -4.11 -10.51 -0.53
C ALA A 92 -5.35 -11.33 -0.95
N ALA A 93 -6.51 -10.68 -1.12
CA ALA A 93 -7.74 -11.35 -1.54
C ALA A 93 -7.64 -11.95 -2.94
N VAL A 94 -7.03 -11.23 -3.90
CA VAL A 94 -6.78 -11.73 -5.26
C VAL A 94 -5.85 -12.93 -5.22
N THR A 95 -4.78 -12.86 -4.43
CA THR A 95 -3.83 -13.96 -4.26
C THR A 95 -4.51 -15.20 -3.67
N VAL A 96 -5.29 -15.06 -2.60
CA VAL A 96 -6.10 -16.14 -1.99
C VAL A 96 -7.07 -16.74 -3.01
N HIS A 97 -7.75 -15.89 -3.80
CA HIS A 97 -8.68 -16.37 -4.81
C HIS A 97 -7.99 -17.20 -5.89
N ARG A 98 -6.80 -16.79 -6.35
CA ARG A 98 -5.99 -17.55 -7.32
C ARG A 98 -5.62 -18.94 -6.77
N TYR A 99 -5.34 -19.07 -5.48
CA TYR A 99 -5.05 -20.35 -4.84
C TYR A 99 -6.23 -21.31 -4.87
N GLN A 100 -7.39 -20.81 -4.48
CA GLN A 100 -8.62 -21.59 -4.47
C GLN A 100 -8.98 -22.09 -5.88
N VAL A 101 -8.78 -21.24 -6.90
CA VAL A 101 -9.00 -21.61 -8.30
C VAL A 101 -7.99 -22.65 -8.79
N SER A 102 -6.74 -22.61 -8.31
CA SER A 102 -5.70 -23.62 -8.59
C SER A 102 -5.87 -24.93 -7.79
N GLY A 103 -6.90 -25.05 -6.96
CA GLY A 103 -7.19 -26.23 -6.15
C GLY A 103 -6.41 -26.32 -4.83
N TRP A 104 -5.67 -25.26 -4.45
CA TRP A 104 -4.98 -25.19 -3.17
C TRP A 104 -5.90 -24.55 -2.11
N SER A 105 -6.25 -25.33 -1.08
CA SER A 105 -7.03 -24.85 0.07
C SER A 105 -6.69 -25.65 1.33
N ASP A 106 -5.65 -25.23 2.04
CA ASP A 106 -5.17 -25.84 3.29
C ASP A 106 -5.29 -24.87 4.50
N GLY A 107 -5.79 -23.65 4.27
CA GLY A 107 -5.96 -22.61 5.27
C GLY A 107 -4.73 -21.73 5.47
N LEU A 108 -3.58 -22.08 4.91
CA LEU A 108 -2.38 -21.23 4.91
C LEU A 108 -2.54 -20.02 4.00
N GLU A 109 -3.54 -20.00 3.10
CA GLU A 109 -3.85 -18.81 2.28
C GLU A 109 -4.13 -17.58 3.16
N SER A 110 -4.62 -17.77 4.39
CA SER A 110 -4.88 -16.69 5.34
C SER A 110 -3.62 -15.90 5.73
N PHE A 111 -2.43 -16.48 5.62
CA PHE A 111 -1.16 -15.78 5.84
C PHE A 111 -0.90 -14.68 4.79
N ALA A 112 -1.55 -14.72 3.62
CA ALA A 112 -1.48 -13.63 2.64
C ALA A 112 -1.98 -12.28 3.21
N TYR A 113 -2.86 -12.30 4.22
CA TYR A 113 -3.36 -11.07 4.85
C TYR A 113 -2.40 -10.48 5.89
N LEU A 114 -1.44 -11.27 6.40
CA LEU A 114 -0.50 -10.79 7.42
C LEU A 114 0.29 -9.58 6.90
N GLU A 115 0.73 -9.65 5.64
CA GLU A 115 1.38 -8.54 4.94
C GLU A 115 0.51 -7.29 4.93
N ALA A 116 -0.76 -7.42 4.56
CA ALA A 116 -1.68 -6.29 4.49
C ALA A 116 -1.84 -5.59 5.85
N PHE A 117 -1.88 -6.36 6.94
CA PHE A 117 -1.88 -5.80 8.29
C PHE A 117 -0.58 -5.05 8.60
N LEU A 118 0.59 -5.63 8.29
CA LEU A 118 1.89 -5.01 8.56
C LEU A 118 2.08 -3.69 7.79
N PHE A 119 1.75 -3.65 6.50
CA PHE A 119 1.81 -2.41 5.72
C PHE A 119 0.82 -1.37 6.21
N THR A 120 -0.41 -1.76 6.51
CA THR A 120 -1.41 -0.84 7.06
C THR A 120 -0.93 -0.24 8.38
N ALA A 121 -0.33 -1.04 9.25
CA ALA A 121 0.27 -0.57 10.50
C ALA A 121 1.43 0.41 10.25
N ALA A 122 2.31 0.12 9.28
CA ALA A 122 3.42 1.00 8.91
C ALA A 122 2.93 2.35 8.38
N PHE A 123 1.93 2.35 7.49
CA PHE A 123 1.33 3.59 6.97
C PHE A 123 0.61 4.37 8.07
N ALA A 124 -0.13 3.70 8.95
CA ALA A 124 -0.79 4.34 10.09
C ALA A 124 0.21 4.98 11.05
N ALA A 125 1.32 4.29 11.35
CA ALA A 125 2.40 4.83 12.17
C ALA A 125 3.02 6.08 11.53
N ALA A 126 3.31 6.03 10.23
CA ALA A 126 3.84 7.19 9.50
C ALA A 126 2.87 8.37 9.48
N ALA A 127 1.58 8.12 9.23
CA ALA A 127 0.55 9.15 9.27
C ALA A 127 0.44 9.77 10.66
N PHE A 128 0.43 8.96 11.71
CA PHE A 128 0.40 9.44 13.09
C PHE A 128 1.62 10.30 13.44
N LEU A 129 2.83 9.85 13.09
CA LEU A 129 4.07 10.59 13.32
C LEU A 129 4.08 11.92 12.56
N GLY A 130 3.62 11.93 11.31
CA GLY A 130 3.50 13.15 10.50
C GLY A 130 2.56 14.16 11.12
N TRP A 131 1.38 13.70 11.57
CA TRP A 131 0.38 14.53 12.24
C TRP A 131 0.88 15.10 13.56
N ARG A 132 1.54 14.30 14.41
CA ARG A 132 2.12 14.80 15.67
C ARG A 132 3.16 15.89 15.42
N ARG A 133 4.03 15.71 14.42
CA ARG A 133 5.05 16.71 14.03
C ARG A 133 4.44 18.02 13.52
N LYS A 134 3.24 17.98 12.92
CA LYS A 134 2.49 19.19 12.53
C LYS A 134 2.02 19.98 13.74
N LYS A 135 1.50 19.30 14.77
CA LYS A 135 0.98 19.94 16.00
C LYS A 135 2.05 20.58 16.89
N ALA A 136 3.31 20.15 16.75
CA ALA A 136 4.43 20.66 17.55
C ALA A 136 5.07 21.94 16.99
N ARG A 137 4.51 22.51 15.91
CA ARG A 137 4.93 23.77 15.28
C ARG A 137 3.83 24.81 15.43
#